data_AF-A0A955D158-F1
#
_entry.id   AF-A0A955D158-F1
#
_cell.length_a   1.000
_cell.length_b   1.000
_cell.length_c   1.000
_cell.angle_alpha   90.00
_cell.angle_beta   90.00
_cell.angle_gamma   90.00
#
_symmetry.space_group_name_H-M   'P 1'
#
loop_
_entity.id
_entity.type
_entity.pdbx_description
1 polymer ?
#
loop_
_entity_poly.entity_id
_entity_poly.type
_entity_poly.pdbx_seq_one_letter_code
_entity_poly.pdbx_strand_id
1 'polypeptide(L)'
;MTRRAALAILAVVLGGVPSSACVAQCAAGAGPCDKPHSGPGCGEVACCETVCAFDPVCCDSEWDEVCVEEAAELCAGIPCPMEGNCFEAHEGAGCEIEDCCFFTCEFDSFCCNANWDWICAEEAGRLCGARACTIPVPPNAIPEEELCGEHLNDGCSLSSTASVPIDCGTVIDGTCGTGSPRDTDWYTITLASPGRVVWSAEAEFPVQLLVLGGTCEGVLQLAAEAYGEPCASAAIDTCLDAGTWFLIVGPGYPERNLNRGVPC
;
A
#
# COMPACT_ATOMS: atom_id res chain seq x y z
N MET A 1 41.21 -2.81 23.19
CA MET A 1 42.06 -2.02 22.27
C MET A 1 41.19 -1.54 21.12
N THR A 2 40.71 -0.31 21.24
CA THR A 2 39.92 0.43 20.27
C THR A 2 40.71 0.66 18.98
N ARG A 3 40.25 0.13 17.84
CA ARG A 3 40.63 0.63 16.52
C ARG A 3 39.49 1.48 15.99
N ARG A 4 39.64 2.79 16.18
CA ARG A 4 38.82 3.82 15.52
C ARG A 4 39.13 3.77 14.03
N ALA A 5 38.12 3.50 13.20
CA ALA A 5 38.22 3.76 11.77
C ALA A 5 38.30 5.28 11.59
N ALA A 6 39.41 5.77 11.05
CA ALA A 6 39.59 7.17 10.73
C ALA A 6 38.77 7.51 9.48
N LEU A 7 37.70 8.28 9.66
CA LEU A 7 36.93 8.86 8.56
C LEU A 7 37.72 10.04 8.00
N ALA A 8 38.33 9.87 6.83
CA ALA A 8 38.90 10.97 6.07
C ALA A 8 37.77 11.66 5.31
N ILE A 9 37.24 12.76 5.86
CA ILE A 9 36.31 13.64 5.14
C ILE A 9 37.14 14.45 4.15
N LEU A 10 37.14 14.02 2.89
CA LEU A 10 37.59 14.83 1.77
C LEU A 10 36.53 15.90 1.52
N ALA A 11 36.73 17.11 2.05
CA ALA A 11 35.86 18.24 1.75
C ALA A 11 36.06 18.66 0.29
N VAL A 12 35.21 18.15 -0.60
CA VAL A 12 35.06 18.72 -1.94
C VAL A 12 34.27 20.01 -1.76
N VAL A 13 34.95 21.15 -1.88
CA VAL A 13 34.30 22.45 -2.03
C VAL A 13 33.76 22.49 -3.47
N LEU A 14 32.54 21.99 -3.66
CA LEU A 14 31.75 22.34 -4.83
C LEU A 14 31.30 23.78 -4.65
N GLY A 15 31.69 24.64 -5.57
CA GLY A 15 31.18 26.02 -5.64
C GLY A 15 29.69 25.99 -5.91
N GLY A 16 28.90 26.03 -4.84
CA GLY A 16 27.47 26.30 -4.91
C GLY A 16 27.28 27.77 -5.25
N VAL A 17 26.67 28.03 -6.40
CA VAL A 17 26.04 29.33 -6.67
C VAL A 17 24.93 29.50 -5.61
N PRO A 18 24.80 30.65 -4.94
CA PRO A 18 23.67 30.88 -4.07
C PRO A 18 22.41 30.93 -4.94
N SER A 19 21.67 29.82 -5.02
CA SER A 19 20.32 29.84 -5.55
C SER A 19 19.44 30.55 -4.54
N SER A 20 18.73 31.58 -5.00
CA SER A 20 17.81 32.33 -4.17
C SER A 20 16.58 31.43 -3.92
N ALA A 21 16.41 31.03 -2.66
CA ALA A 21 15.26 30.32 -2.10
C ALA A 21 15.01 28.89 -2.61
N CYS A 22 15.38 27.90 -1.78
CA CYS A 22 14.66 26.62 -1.77
C CYS A 22 13.27 26.86 -1.17
N VAL A 23 12.37 27.50 -1.92
CA VAL A 23 10.94 27.36 -1.66
C VAL A 23 10.59 25.95 -2.14
N ALA A 24 9.87 25.17 -1.34
CA ALA A 24 9.33 23.90 -1.85
C ALA A 24 8.42 24.25 -3.04
N GLN A 25 8.85 23.89 -4.26
CA GLN A 25 8.24 24.32 -5.52
C GLN A 25 6.83 23.72 -5.66
N CYS A 26 6.69 22.45 -5.29
CA CYS A 26 5.43 21.75 -5.16
C CYS A 26 5.09 21.63 -3.68
N ALA A 27 4.28 22.54 -3.17
CA ALA A 27 3.92 22.57 -1.76
C ALA A 27 2.53 23.16 -1.55
N ALA A 28 1.84 22.66 -0.52
CA ALA A 28 0.56 23.21 -0.10
C ALA A 28 0.67 24.73 0.09
N GLY A 29 -0.06 25.48 -0.74
CA GLY A 29 -0.07 26.95 -0.74
C GLY A 29 0.81 27.65 -1.79
N ALA A 30 1.46 26.92 -2.71
CA ALA A 30 2.24 27.51 -3.81
C ALA A 30 1.36 28.23 -4.86
N GLY A 31 0.05 27.93 -4.89
CA GLY A 31 -0.93 28.54 -5.78
C GLY A 31 -1.81 27.48 -6.46
N PRO A 32 -2.87 27.88 -7.16
CA PRO A 32 -3.71 26.93 -7.91
C PRO A 32 -2.99 26.38 -9.15
N CYS A 33 -3.09 25.08 -9.42
CA CYS A 33 -2.53 24.49 -10.65
C CYS A 33 -3.36 24.82 -11.90
N ASP A 34 -4.64 25.16 -11.72
CA ASP A 34 -5.59 25.45 -12.79
C ASP A 34 -5.60 26.93 -13.24
N LYS A 35 -4.74 27.78 -12.66
CA LYS A 35 -4.68 29.22 -12.99
C LYS A 35 -3.27 29.77 -12.97
N PRO A 36 -2.94 30.72 -13.85
CA PRO A 36 -1.62 31.34 -13.85
C PRO A 36 -1.36 32.13 -12.57
N HIS A 37 -0.12 32.09 -12.08
CA HIS A 37 0.33 32.87 -10.94
C HIS A 37 1.84 33.17 -10.97
N SER A 38 2.24 34.22 -10.25
CA SER A 38 3.63 34.73 -10.30
C SER A 38 4.67 33.88 -9.55
N GLY A 39 4.24 32.85 -8.82
CA GLY A 39 5.14 31.92 -8.14
C GLY A 39 5.47 30.69 -9.01
N PRO A 40 6.62 30.03 -8.77
CA PRO A 40 6.94 28.75 -9.40
C PRO A 40 6.17 27.58 -8.76
N GLY A 41 5.89 26.55 -9.56
CA GLY A 41 5.16 25.34 -9.17
C GLY A 41 3.71 25.63 -8.81
N CYS A 42 3.00 24.68 -8.22
CA CYS A 42 1.63 24.87 -7.76
C CYS A 42 1.33 24.02 -6.51
N GLY A 43 0.14 24.21 -5.95
CA GLY A 43 -0.25 23.73 -4.63
C GLY A 43 -0.61 22.25 -4.53
N GLU A 44 -0.95 21.62 -5.66
CA GLU A 44 -1.26 20.20 -5.75
C GLU A 44 0.05 19.47 -6.07
N VAL A 45 0.65 18.84 -5.05
CA VAL A 45 2.04 18.35 -5.11
C VAL A 45 2.24 17.37 -6.28
N ALA A 46 1.36 16.38 -6.42
CA ALA A 46 1.45 15.40 -7.50
C ALA A 46 1.26 15.99 -8.91
N CYS A 47 0.32 16.91 -9.09
CA CYS A 47 0.13 17.61 -10.37
C CYS A 47 1.37 18.48 -10.67
N CYS A 48 1.82 19.24 -9.68
CA CYS A 48 3.02 20.07 -9.77
C CYS A 48 4.25 19.23 -10.16
N GLU A 49 4.53 18.12 -9.48
CA GLU A 49 5.68 17.27 -9.78
C GLU A 49 5.61 16.66 -11.18
N THR A 50 4.40 16.30 -11.64
CA THR A 50 4.17 15.79 -13.00
C THR A 50 4.48 16.86 -14.06
N VAL A 51 3.98 18.08 -13.86
CA VAL A 51 4.25 19.20 -14.77
C VAL A 51 5.72 19.61 -14.70
N CYS A 52 6.33 19.74 -13.51
CA CYS A 52 7.76 20.06 -13.36
C CYS A 52 8.69 19.07 -14.06
N ALA A 53 8.32 17.78 -14.06
CA ALA A 53 9.09 16.74 -14.73
C ALA A 53 8.98 16.82 -16.26
N PHE A 54 7.86 17.34 -16.77
CA PHE A 54 7.60 17.56 -18.19
C PHE A 54 8.23 18.88 -18.68
N ASP A 55 7.89 19.98 -18.02
CA ASP A 55 8.45 21.32 -18.25
C ASP A 55 9.01 21.93 -16.94
N PRO A 56 10.35 21.88 -16.75
CA PRO A 56 11.01 22.50 -15.61
C PRO A 56 10.80 24.02 -15.49
N VAL A 57 10.44 24.73 -16.57
CA VAL A 57 10.22 26.18 -16.56
C VAL A 57 9.07 26.56 -15.63
N CYS A 58 8.02 25.73 -15.56
CA CYS A 58 6.88 25.91 -14.67
C CYS A 58 7.27 25.93 -13.19
N CYS A 59 8.44 25.39 -12.84
CA CYS A 59 8.91 25.23 -11.46
C CYS A 59 10.17 26.03 -11.15
N ASP A 60 10.79 26.63 -12.17
CA ASP A 60 11.96 27.48 -12.03
C ASP A 60 11.64 28.97 -12.20
N SER A 61 10.54 29.32 -12.87
CA SER A 61 10.22 30.71 -13.23
C SER A 61 8.87 31.16 -12.68
N GLU A 62 7.78 30.80 -13.36
CA GLU A 62 6.41 31.16 -12.98
C GLU A 62 5.45 30.09 -13.50
N TRP A 63 4.32 29.92 -12.82
CA TRP A 63 3.22 29.10 -13.29
C TRP A 63 2.36 29.92 -14.25
N ASP A 64 2.69 29.92 -15.54
CA ASP A 64 2.00 30.72 -16.56
C ASP A 64 0.85 29.95 -17.26
N GLU A 65 0.28 30.53 -18.32
CA GLU A 65 -0.81 29.89 -19.08
C GLU A 65 -0.38 28.56 -19.72
N VAL A 66 0.89 28.42 -20.12
CA VAL A 66 1.39 27.16 -20.69
C VAL A 66 1.42 26.09 -19.59
N CYS A 67 1.89 26.44 -18.40
CA CYS A 67 1.86 25.53 -17.26
C CYS A 67 0.44 25.08 -16.89
N VAL A 68 -0.56 25.95 -17.03
CA VAL A 68 -1.98 25.62 -16.83
C VAL A 68 -2.51 24.70 -17.93
N GLU A 69 -2.17 24.93 -19.20
CA GLU A 69 -2.55 24.07 -20.31
C GLU A 69 -1.91 22.68 -20.18
N GLU A 70 -0.63 22.62 -19.81
CA GLU A 70 0.08 21.37 -19.53
C GLU A 70 -0.50 20.66 -18.30
N ALA A 71 -0.82 21.38 -17.23
CA ALA A 71 -1.53 20.82 -16.08
C ALA A 71 -2.90 20.28 -16.48
N ALA A 72 -3.63 20.97 -17.36
CA ALA A 72 -4.92 20.49 -17.83
C ALA A 72 -4.82 19.19 -18.65
N GLU A 73 -3.69 18.91 -19.29
CA GLU A 73 -3.47 17.66 -20.04
C GLU A 73 -2.82 16.55 -19.18
N LEU A 74 -1.81 16.92 -18.40
CA LEU A 74 -0.99 15.99 -17.61
C LEU A 74 -1.64 15.67 -16.26
N CYS A 75 -2.40 16.59 -15.70
CA CYS A 75 -3.13 16.43 -14.44
C CYS A 75 -4.62 16.13 -14.62
N ALA A 76 -5.13 16.07 -15.85
CA ALA A 76 -6.47 15.53 -16.10
C ALA A 76 -6.52 14.07 -15.60
N GLY A 77 -7.20 13.86 -14.47
CA GLY A 77 -7.26 12.57 -13.77
C GLY A 77 -6.34 12.44 -12.54
N ILE A 78 -5.71 13.53 -12.08
CA ILE A 78 -5.01 13.64 -10.79
C ILE A 78 -5.83 14.51 -9.83
N PRO A 79 -6.91 14.01 -9.20
CA PRO A 79 -7.76 14.79 -8.29
C PRO A 79 -7.33 14.62 -6.83
N CYS A 80 -6.05 14.40 -6.57
CA CYS A 80 -5.57 14.01 -5.25
C CYS A 80 -4.30 14.80 -4.90
N PRO A 81 -4.25 15.45 -3.72
CA PRO A 81 -5.37 15.67 -2.79
C PRO A 81 -6.34 16.77 -3.29
N MET A 82 -7.61 16.72 -2.88
CA MET A 82 -8.63 17.76 -3.13
C MET A 82 -9.32 18.18 -1.84
N GLU A 83 -9.97 19.35 -1.82
CA GLU A 83 -10.74 19.79 -0.66
C GLU A 83 -11.98 18.89 -0.47
N GLY A 84 -12.09 18.20 0.68
CA GLY A 84 -13.23 17.35 0.99
C GLY A 84 -12.86 16.15 1.87
N ASN A 85 -13.77 15.76 2.77
CA ASN A 85 -13.49 14.73 3.76
C ASN A 85 -13.40 13.33 3.14
N CYS A 86 -12.28 12.63 3.33
CA CYS A 86 -12.12 11.29 2.78
C CYS A 86 -13.09 10.25 3.36
N PHE A 87 -13.70 10.51 4.52
CA PHE A 87 -14.54 9.56 5.24
C PHE A 87 -16.02 9.96 5.27
N GLU A 88 -16.40 11.03 4.56
CA GLU A 88 -17.79 11.45 4.41
C GLU A 88 -18.07 11.77 2.94
N ALA A 89 -19.25 11.39 2.45
CA ALA A 89 -19.63 11.72 1.09
C ALA A 89 -19.78 13.24 0.90
N HIS A 90 -19.28 13.77 -0.21
CA HIS A 90 -19.38 15.18 -0.54
C HIS A 90 -19.55 15.43 -2.04
N GLU A 91 -19.89 16.67 -2.39
CA GLU A 91 -19.89 17.14 -3.78
C GLU A 91 -18.44 17.40 -4.20
N GLY A 92 -18.04 16.96 -5.40
CA GLY A 92 -16.66 17.06 -5.90
C GLY A 92 -15.92 15.71 -5.88
N ALA A 93 -14.87 15.59 -6.69
CA ALA A 93 -14.05 14.39 -6.79
C ALA A 93 -12.77 14.49 -5.95
N GLY A 94 -12.24 13.34 -5.55
CA GLY A 94 -11.09 13.23 -4.66
C GLY A 94 -11.40 13.64 -3.21
N CYS A 95 -10.38 13.62 -2.36
CA CYS A 95 -10.49 13.99 -0.96
C CYS A 95 -9.14 14.50 -0.40
N GLU A 96 -9.17 14.99 0.84
CA GLU A 96 -8.10 15.78 1.47
C GLU A 96 -6.85 14.99 1.90
N ILE A 97 -6.95 13.67 2.02
CA ILE A 97 -5.83 12.80 2.37
C ILE A 97 -5.29 12.18 1.08
N GLU A 98 -4.11 12.65 0.66
CA GLU A 98 -3.48 12.32 -0.63
C GLU A 98 -3.41 10.80 -0.89
N ASP A 99 -2.78 10.04 0.00
CA ASP A 99 -2.63 8.58 -0.17
C ASP A 99 -3.97 7.86 -0.26
N CYS A 100 -4.97 8.31 0.48
CA CYS A 100 -6.31 7.71 0.53
C CYS A 100 -7.11 8.06 -0.71
N CYS A 101 -6.97 9.29 -1.17
CA CYS A 101 -7.54 9.75 -2.41
C CYS A 101 -6.95 8.94 -3.56
N PHE A 102 -5.63 8.84 -3.68
CA PHE A 102 -4.96 8.06 -4.72
C PHE A 102 -5.32 6.60 -4.67
N PHE A 103 -5.34 6.01 -3.47
CA PHE A 103 -5.79 4.64 -3.25
C PHE A 103 -7.20 4.46 -3.83
N THR A 104 -8.20 5.17 -3.29
CA THR A 104 -9.59 5.03 -3.71
C THR A 104 -9.75 5.31 -5.21
N CYS A 105 -8.95 6.22 -5.74
CA CYS A 105 -8.96 6.58 -7.14
C CYS A 105 -8.49 5.49 -8.10
N GLU A 106 -7.48 4.72 -7.72
CA GLU A 106 -7.02 3.58 -8.50
C GLU A 106 -8.08 2.48 -8.56
N PHE A 107 -8.88 2.34 -7.49
CA PHE A 107 -9.95 1.34 -7.44
C PHE A 107 -11.20 1.74 -8.19
N ASP A 108 -11.64 2.98 -8.00
CA ASP A 108 -12.82 3.50 -8.65
C ASP A 108 -12.56 4.89 -9.21
N SER A 109 -12.36 4.92 -10.53
CA SER A 109 -12.21 6.16 -11.29
C SER A 109 -13.40 7.11 -11.10
N PHE A 110 -14.57 6.64 -10.68
CA PHE A 110 -15.70 7.50 -10.35
C PHE A 110 -15.39 8.46 -9.20
N CYS A 111 -14.68 8.00 -8.17
CA CYS A 111 -14.26 8.81 -7.03
C CYS A 111 -13.34 9.97 -7.43
N CYS A 112 -12.71 9.87 -8.60
CA CYS A 112 -11.74 10.82 -9.16
C CYS A 112 -12.33 11.74 -10.22
N ASN A 113 -13.37 11.30 -10.91
CA ASN A 113 -13.86 11.94 -12.12
C ASN A 113 -15.30 12.43 -12.01
N ALA A 114 -16.04 12.05 -10.96
CA ALA A 114 -17.43 12.42 -10.78
C ALA A 114 -17.68 13.05 -9.40
N ASN A 115 -17.79 12.23 -8.36
CA ASN A 115 -18.07 12.70 -7.01
C ASN A 115 -17.60 11.68 -5.96
N TRP A 116 -17.21 12.20 -4.80
CA TRP A 116 -16.88 11.42 -3.63
C TRP A 116 -18.15 11.00 -2.90
N ASP A 117 -18.74 9.88 -3.32
CA ASP A 117 -19.97 9.37 -2.72
C ASP A 117 -19.72 8.50 -1.48
N TRP A 118 -20.78 7.86 -0.97
CA TRP A 118 -20.69 7.03 0.23
C TRP A 118 -19.84 5.76 0.02
N ILE A 119 -19.69 5.28 -1.23
CA ILE A 119 -18.84 4.13 -1.55
C ILE A 119 -17.37 4.58 -1.51
N CYS A 120 -17.06 5.75 -2.09
CA CYS A 120 -15.71 6.34 -2.01
C CYS A 120 -15.27 6.56 -0.56
N ALA A 121 -16.16 7.13 0.26
CA ALA A 121 -15.90 7.41 1.66
C ALA A 121 -15.74 6.13 2.50
N GLU A 122 -16.56 5.11 2.25
CA GLU A 122 -16.43 3.81 2.91
C GLU A 122 -15.10 3.15 2.55
N GLU A 123 -14.72 3.17 1.27
CA GLU A 123 -13.47 2.57 0.80
C GLU A 123 -12.23 3.25 1.39
N ALA A 124 -12.18 4.58 1.35
CA ALA A 124 -11.09 5.32 2.00
C ALA A 124 -11.07 5.06 3.51
N GLY A 125 -12.24 4.90 4.14
CA GLY A 125 -12.37 4.54 5.55
C GLY A 125 -11.73 3.19 5.89
N ARG A 126 -11.77 2.21 4.98
CA ARG A 126 -11.27 0.86 5.24
C ARG A 126 -9.74 0.74 5.28
N LEU A 127 -8.98 1.69 4.74
CA LEU A 127 -7.52 1.73 4.93
C LEU A 127 -7.08 2.92 5.74
N CYS A 128 -7.54 4.11 5.40
CA CYS A 128 -7.05 5.34 6.00
C CYS A 128 -7.84 5.79 7.23
N GLY A 129 -9.12 5.41 7.29
CA GLY A 129 -9.97 5.67 8.45
C GLY A 129 -9.80 4.62 9.54
N ALA A 130 -9.13 3.52 9.23
CA ALA A 130 -8.77 2.48 10.17
C ALA A 130 -7.95 3.11 11.30
N ARG A 131 -8.41 2.91 12.54
CA ARG A 131 -7.63 3.35 13.70
C ARG A 131 -6.34 2.56 13.71
N ALA A 132 -5.20 3.25 13.70
CA ALA A 132 -3.93 2.64 14.04
C ALA A 132 -4.09 1.89 15.37
N CYS A 133 -3.94 0.57 15.31
CA CYS A 133 -3.87 -0.30 16.47
C CYS A 133 -2.42 -0.74 16.65
N THR A 134 -2.19 -1.54 17.69
CA THR A 134 -0.95 -2.28 17.83
C THR A 134 -1.36 -3.71 18.04
N ILE A 135 -0.97 -4.59 17.13
CA ILE A 135 -1.25 -6.02 17.27
C ILE A 135 -0.34 -6.57 18.37
N PRO A 136 -0.90 -7.11 19.47
CA PRO A 136 -0.08 -7.62 20.57
C PRO A 136 0.58 -8.93 20.16
N VAL A 137 1.89 -8.88 19.87
CA VAL A 137 2.68 -10.07 19.50
C VAL A 137 2.84 -11.00 20.72
N PRO A 138 2.35 -12.24 20.65
CA PRO A 138 2.52 -13.20 21.75
C PRO A 138 4.01 -13.55 21.97
N PRO A 139 4.46 -13.79 23.22
CA PRO A 139 5.86 -14.13 23.49
C PRO A 139 6.38 -15.41 22.83
N ASN A 140 5.49 -16.29 22.38
CA ASN A 140 5.82 -17.52 21.66
C ASN A 140 5.70 -17.38 20.14
N ALA A 141 5.42 -16.18 19.63
CA ALA A 141 5.41 -15.92 18.20
C ALA A 141 6.82 -16.08 17.64
N ILE A 142 6.90 -16.73 16.48
CA ILE A 142 8.12 -16.88 15.71
C ILE A 142 8.13 -15.74 14.69
N PRO A 143 9.18 -14.89 14.67
CA PRO A 143 9.30 -13.89 13.63
C PRO A 143 9.47 -14.59 12.28
N GLU A 144 8.76 -14.11 11.28
CA GLU A 144 8.95 -14.53 9.91
C GLU A 144 10.40 -14.23 9.46
N GLU A 145 10.95 -15.10 8.60
CA GLU A 145 12.30 -14.88 8.05
C GLU A 145 12.32 -13.75 7.00
N GLU A 146 11.15 -13.50 6.41
CA GLU A 146 10.89 -12.48 5.41
C GLU A 146 10.82 -11.09 6.07
N LEU A 147 11.68 -10.18 5.62
CA LEU A 147 11.59 -8.79 6.03
C LEU A 147 10.58 -8.06 5.14
N CYS A 148 9.96 -7.01 5.68
CA CYS A 148 9.00 -6.23 4.91
C CYS A 148 9.56 -5.75 3.56
N GLY A 149 8.84 -6.07 2.48
CA GLY A 149 9.22 -5.75 1.09
C GLY A 149 10.13 -6.78 0.43
N GLU A 150 10.48 -7.85 1.14
CA GLU A 150 10.96 -9.08 0.52
C GLU A 150 9.76 -9.89 -0.01
N HIS A 151 10.07 -10.97 -0.74
CA HIS A 151 9.11 -11.82 -1.45
C HIS A 151 9.62 -13.27 -1.41
N LEU A 152 9.80 -13.81 -0.21
CA LEU A 152 10.46 -15.10 0.04
C LEU A 152 9.48 -16.26 0.11
N ASN A 153 8.20 -16.02 0.44
CA ASN A 153 7.19 -17.05 0.57
C ASN A 153 5.86 -16.77 -0.17
N ASP A 154 5.88 -15.99 -1.27
CA ASP A 154 4.71 -15.73 -2.14
C ASP A 154 4.13 -16.95 -2.88
N GLY A 155 4.50 -18.16 -2.47
CA GLY A 155 3.93 -19.40 -2.97
C GLY A 155 4.08 -19.56 -4.47
N CYS A 156 2.95 -19.82 -5.12
CA CYS A 156 2.90 -20.05 -6.56
C CYS A 156 3.21 -18.80 -7.41
N SER A 157 3.26 -17.61 -6.80
CA SER A 157 3.67 -16.37 -7.49
C SER A 157 5.18 -16.37 -7.77
N LEU A 158 5.96 -17.16 -7.03
CA LEU A 158 7.41 -17.30 -7.20
C LEU A 158 7.75 -18.45 -8.13
N SER A 159 8.79 -18.27 -8.95
CA SER A 159 9.30 -19.32 -9.83
C SER A 159 9.77 -20.57 -9.09
N SER A 160 10.17 -20.43 -7.83
CA SER A 160 10.62 -21.54 -6.98
C SER A 160 9.48 -22.24 -6.24
N THR A 161 8.26 -21.70 -6.25
CA THR A 161 7.17 -22.11 -5.35
C THR A 161 7.65 -22.18 -3.90
N ALA A 162 7.69 -21.04 -3.21
CA ALA A 162 8.21 -20.98 -1.85
C ALA A 162 7.08 -20.86 -0.83
N SER A 163 7.08 -21.72 0.18
CA SER A 163 6.17 -21.66 1.32
C SER A 163 6.88 -22.18 2.57
N VAL A 164 6.44 -21.75 3.74
CA VAL A 164 7.06 -22.12 5.01
C VAL A 164 6.27 -23.26 5.67
N PRO A 165 6.86 -24.44 5.91
CA PRO A 165 6.17 -25.52 6.61
C PRO A 165 5.99 -25.20 8.10
N ILE A 166 4.79 -25.40 8.62
CA ILE A 166 4.46 -25.09 10.02
C ILE A 166 3.71 -26.25 10.70
N ASP A 167 3.84 -26.34 12.02
CA ASP A 167 3.08 -27.27 12.84
C ASP A 167 1.84 -26.57 13.45
N CYS A 168 0.78 -27.34 13.72
CA CYS A 168 -0.39 -26.82 14.43
C CYS A 168 0.00 -26.21 15.79
N GLY A 169 -0.48 -25.00 16.07
CA GLY A 169 -0.15 -24.25 17.27
C GLY A 169 1.05 -23.30 17.12
N THR A 170 1.70 -23.28 15.95
CA THR A 170 2.67 -22.23 15.59
C THR A 170 1.96 -20.88 15.53
N VAL A 171 2.58 -19.85 16.10
CA VAL A 171 2.16 -18.46 16.00
C VAL A 171 3.27 -17.72 15.28
N ILE A 172 2.93 -16.90 14.30
CA ILE A 172 3.89 -16.20 13.45
C ILE A 172 3.65 -14.71 13.60
N ASP A 173 4.75 -13.97 13.75
CA ASP A 173 4.80 -12.52 13.68
C ASP A 173 5.42 -12.17 12.33
N GLY A 174 4.56 -11.78 11.39
CA GLY A 174 4.92 -11.56 9.99
C GLY A 174 4.61 -10.14 9.54
N THR A 175 5.06 -9.81 8.34
CA THR A 175 4.80 -8.52 7.72
C THR A 175 4.34 -8.74 6.30
N CYS A 176 3.22 -8.14 5.91
CA CYS A 176 2.82 -8.11 4.50
C CYS A 176 2.86 -6.67 3.98
N GLY A 177 3.30 -6.50 2.75
CA GLY A 177 3.15 -5.27 1.98
C GLY A 177 2.14 -5.39 0.83
N THR A 178 1.81 -4.26 0.24
CA THR A 178 1.23 -4.23 -1.10
C THR A 178 2.18 -3.49 -2.03
N GLY A 179 2.46 -4.12 -3.17
CA GLY A 179 3.44 -3.68 -4.13
C GLY A 179 3.35 -4.54 -5.39
N SER A 180 4.30 -4.38 -6.29
CA SER A 180 4.46 -5.28 -7.43
C SER A 180 5.83 -5.96 -7.35
N PRO A 181 5.88 -7.27 -7.04
CA PRO A 181 4.77 -8.21 -6.85
C PRO A 181 4.03 -8.04 -5.51
N ARG A 182 2.84 -8.67 -5.38
CA ARG A 182 2.07 -8.68 -4.13
C ARG A 182 2.72 -9.65 -3.16
N ASP A 183 2.97 -9.16 -1.96
CA ASP A 183 3.45 -9.95 -0.82
C ASP A 183 2.28 -10.78 -0.26
N THR A 184 2.43 -12.10 -0.30
CA THR A 184 1.45 -13.04 0.22
C THR A 184 2.17 -14.12 0.99
N ASP A 185 1.90 -14.25 2.28
CA ASP A 185 2.63 -15.23 3.05
C ASP A 185 1.99 -16.62 2.90
N TRP A 186 2.74 -17.57 2.33
CA TRP A 186 2.28 -18.95 2.19
C TRP A 186 2.92 -19.86 3.23
N TYR A 187 2.06 -20.50 4.01
CA TYR A 187 2.43 -21.54 4.95
C TYR A 187 1.88 -22.90 4.52
N THR A 188 2.59 -23.97 4.87
CA THR A 188 2.15 -25.34 4.55
C THR A 188 1.95 -26.16 5.81
N ILE A 189 0.80 -26.84 5.92
CA ILE A 189 0.54 -27.87 6.94
C ILE A 189 0.32 -29.24 6.30
N THR A 190 0.66 -30.31 7.02
CA THR A 190 0.36 -31.69 6.58
C THR A 190 -0.44 -32.43 7.63
N LEU A 191 -1.61 -32.94 7.22
CA LEU A 191 -2.50 -33.74 8.05
C LEU A 191 -2.35 -35.23 7.73
N ALA A 192 -2.01 -36.03 8.75
CA ALA A 192 -1.88 -37.49 8.59
C ALA A 192 -3.24 -38.20 8.48
N SER A 193 -4.31 -37.57 8.97
CA SER A 193 -5.70 -38.02 8.91
C SER A 193 -6.62 -36.80 8.80
N PRO A 194 -7.88 -36.95 8.37
CA PRO A 194 -8.82 -35.83 8.38
C PRO A 194 -8.90 -35.17 9.76
N GLY A 195 -8.99 -33.84 9.78
CA GLY A 195 -8.90 -33.05 10.99
C GLY A 195 -9.56 -31.68 10.85
N ARG A 196 -9.95 -31.10 11.99
CA ARG A 196 -10.47 -29.73 12.07
C ARG A 196 -9.29 -28.77 12.21
N VAL A 197 -9.20 -27.79 11.32
CA VAL A 197 -8.14 -26.77 11.30
C VAL A 197 -8.78 -25.41 11.57
N VAL A 198 -8.17 -24.67 12.49
CA VAL A 198 -8.49 -23.27 12.74
C VAL A 198 -7.28 -22.45 12.34
N TRP A 199 -7.49 -21.52 11.41
CA TRP A 199 -6.47 -20.58 10.92
C TRP A 199 -6.97 -19.17 11.18
N SER A 200 -6.19 -18.34 11.84
CA SER A 200 -6.62 -17.00 12.24
C SER A 200 -5.49 -15.99 12.17
N ALA A 201 -5.82 -14.76 11.83
CA ALA A 201 -4.90 -13.64 11.81
C ALA A 201 -5.58 -12.37 12.35
N GLU A 202 -4.75 -11.44 12.81
CA GLU A 202 -5.12 -10.08 13.16
C GLU A 202 -4.06 -9.17 12.54
N ALA A 203 -4.48 -8.11 11.86
CA ALA A 203 -3.58 -7.20 11.16
C ALA A 203 -4.06 -5.76 11.31
N GLU A 204 -3.16 -4.80 11.13
CA GLU A 204 -3.48 -3.36 11.15
C GLU A 204 -4.13 -2.89 9.84
N PHE A 205 -4.22 -3.80 8.87
CA PHE A 205 -4.83 -3.63 7.57
C PHE A 205 -5.88 -4.73 7.35
N PRO A 206 -6.71 -4.62 6.31
CA PRO A 206 -7.70 -5.63 6.01
C PRO A 206 -7.05 -6.91 5.53
N VAL A 207 -7.33 -7.99 6.24
CA VAL A 207 -6.65 -9.26 6.05
C VAL A 207 -7.57 -10.27 5.37
N GLN A 208 -7.03 -10.96 4.38
CA GLN A 208 -7.63 -12.12 3.74
C GLN A 208 -6.88 -13.37 4.19
N LEU A 209 -7.64 -14.40 4.55
CA LEU A 209 -7.14 -15.74 4.83
C LEU A 209 -7.66 -16.70 3.77
N LEU A 210 -6.80 -17.59 3.27
CA LEU A 210 -7.18 -18.65 2.34
C LEU A 210 -6.63 -19.99 2.83
N VAL A 211 -7.42 -21.05 2.65
CA VAL A 211 -6.95 -22.44 2.75
C VAL A 211 -7.10 -23.09 1.39
N LEU A 212 -5.96 -23.44 0.77
CA LEU A 212 -5.92 -24.05 -0.55
C LEU A 212 -5.38 -25.48 -0.48
N GLY A 213 -6.02 -26.39 -1.22
CA GLY A 213 -5.45 -27.69 -1.58
C GLY A 213 -4.84 -27.64 -2.98
N GLY A 214 -4.15 -28.71 -3.36
CA GLY A 214 -3.55 -28.86 -4.71
C GLY A 214 -2.07 -28.52 -4.75
N THR A 215 -1.57 -28.15 -5.93
CA THR A 215 -0.16 -27.79 -6.18
C THR A 215 -0.05 -26.62 -7.16
N CYS A 216 1.06 -25.91 -7.16
CA CYS A 216 1.29 -24.77 -8.06
C CYS A 216 1.37 -25.18 -9.53
N GLU A 217 1.85 -26.39 -9.83
CA GLU A 217 1.83 -26.98 -11.18
C GLU A 217 0.47 -27.56 -11.57
N GLY A 218 -0.44 -27.68 -10.60
CA GLY A 218 -1.75 -28.30 -10.73
C GLY A 218 -2.88 -27.28 -10.58
N VAL A 219 -4.03 -27.79 -10.11
CA VAL A 219 -5.19 -26.94 -9.80
C VAL A 219 -5.17 -26.65 -8.32
N LEU A 220 -5.05 -25.37 -7.96
CA LEU A 220 -5.33 -24.90 -6.61
C LEU A 220 -6.83 -24.93 -6.36
N GLN A 221 -7.23 -25.49 -5.21
CA GLN A 221 -8.63 -25.65 -4.84
C GLN A 221 -8.89 -24.91 -3.54
N LEU A 222 -9.77 -23.91 -3.58
CA LEU A 222 -10.20 -23.19 -2.38
C LEU A 222 -11.05 -24.10 -1.49
N ALA A 223 -10.55 -24.39 -0.29
CA ALA A 223 -11.31 -25.11 0.73
C ALA A 223 -12.07 -24.16 1.66
N ALA A 224 -11.47 -23.01 1.99
CA ALA A 224 -12.10 -21.98 2.81
C ALA A 224 -11.40 -20.63 2.62
N GLU A 225 -12.16 -19.55 2.85
CA GLU A 225 -11.68 -18.17 2.89
C GLU A 225 -12.31 -17.44 4.08
N ALA A 226 -11.61 -16.43 4.61
CA ALA A 226 -12.16 -15.50 5.59
C ALA A 226 -11.51 -14.13 5.41
N TYR A 227 -12.18 -13.10 5.93
CA TYR A 227 -11.73 -11.72 5.87
C TYR A 227 -11.84 -11.08 7.25
N GLY A 228 -10.97 -10.11 7.53
CA GLY A 228 -11.00 -9.30 8.73
C GLY A 228 -10.79 -7.84 8.38
N GLU A 229 -11.60 -6.98 8.98
CA GLU A 229 -11.33 -5.54 8.94
C GLU A 229 -10.01 -5.22 9.69
N PRO A 230 -9.39 -4.07 9.42
CA PRO A 230 -8.26 -3.60 10.21
C PRO A 230 -8.50 -3.71 11.72
N CYS A 231 -7.53 -4.24 12.44
CA CYS A 231 -7.56 -4.42 13.89
C CYS A 231 -8.68 -5.34 14.40
N ALA A 232 -9.20 -6.20 13.53
CA ALA A 232 -10.14 -7.24 13.86
C ALA A 232 -9.57 -8.61 13.50
N SER A 233 -9.97 -9.64 14.25
CA SER A 233 -9.54 -11.00 13.97
C SER A 233 -10.33 -11.59 12.80
N ALA A 234 -9.63 -12.15 11.82
CA ALA A 234 -10.17 -13.07 10.83
C ALA A 234 -9.91 -14.52 11.27
N ALA A 235 -10.85 -15.43 11.02
CA ALA A 235 -10.64 -16.84 11.30
C ALA A 235 -11.39 -17.75 10.31
N ILE A 236 -10.69 -18.79 9.87
CA ILE A 236 -11.23 -19.95 9.17
C ILE A 236 -11.34 -21.08 10.18
N ASP A 237 -12.45 -21.80 10.13
CA ASP A 237 -12.69 -22.99 10.94
C ASP A 237 -13.33 -24.06 10.07
N THR A 238 -12.52 -25.02 9.61
CA THR A 238 -12.94 -25.99 8.59
C THR A 238 -12.39 -27.40 8.84
N CYS A 239 -13.05 -28.40 8.26
CA CYS A 239 -12.57 -29.77 8.26
C CYS A 239 -11.80 -30.03 6.96
N LEU A 240 -10.57 -30.52 7.09
CA LEU A 240 -9.70 -30.85 5.97
C LEU A 240 -9.42 -32.35 5.97
N ASP A 241 -9.31 -32.92 4.77
CA ASP A 241 -8.87 -34.30 4.60
C ASP A 241 -7.37 -34.46 4.89
N ALA A 242 -6.93 -35.71 5.03
CA ALA A 242 -5.51 -36.02 5.10
C ALA A 242 -4.81 -35.55 3.83
N GLY A 243 -3.66 -34.89 3.99
CA GLY A 243 -2.92 -34.29 2.88
C GLY A 243 -2.19 -33.02 3.28
N THR A 244 -1.63 -32.37 2.27
CA THR A 244 -0.90 -31.12 2.41
C THR A 244 -1.79 -29.96 1.95
N TRP A 245 -1.81 -28.89 2.75
CA TRP A 245 -2.65 -27.72 2.53
C TRP A 245 -1.81 -26.45 2.66
N PHE A 246 -2.10 -25.47 1.82
CA PHE A 246 -1.58 -24.11 1.94
C PHE A 246 -2.50 -23.29 2.83
N LEU A 247 -1.92 -22.58 3.80
CA LEU A 247 -2.55 -21.52 4.57
C LEU A 247 -1.93 -20.21 4.11
N ILE A 248 -2.75 -19.32 3.57
CA ILE A 248 -2.27 -18.07 2.97
C ILE A 248 -2.86 -16.92 3.76
N VAL A 249 -2.04 -15.90 3.99
CA VAL A 249 -2.45 -14.60 4.53
C VAL A 249 -1.98 -13.50 3.60
N GLY A 250 -2.76 -12.43 3.50
CA GLY A 250 -2.33 -11.22 2.80
C GLY A 250 -3.41 -10.15 2.78
N PRO A 251 -3.12 -8.96 2.22
CA PRO A 251 -4.04 -7.81 2.34
C PRO A 251 -5.25 -7.90 1.38
N GLY A 252 -6.49 -7.91 1.86
CA GLY A 252 -7.67 -8.09 1.00
C GLY A 252 -9.03 -8.03 1.68
N TYR A 253 -10.08 -7.88 0.87
CA TYR A 253 -11.50 -7.86 1.25
C TYR A 253 -12.31 -8.86 0.39
N PRO A 254 -13.56 -9.18 0.74
CA PRO A 254 -14.38 -10.14 -0.02
C PRO A 254 -14.50 -9.82 -1.52
N GLU A 255 -14.48 -8.55 -1.88
CA GLU A 255 -14.66 -8.10 -3.26
C GLU A 255 -13.35 -8.11 -4.06
N ARG A 256 -12.18 -8.05 -3.41
CA ARG A 256 -10.87 -7.95 -4.08
C ARG A 256 -9.66 -8.15 -3.17
N ASN A 257 -8.57 -8.56 -3.79
CA ASN A 257 -7.23 -8.50 -3.19
C ASN A 257 -6.68 -7.08 -3.32
N LEU A 258 -5.97 -6.60 -2.29
CA LEU A 258 -5.27 -5.32 -2.34
C LEU A 258 -3.92 -5.50 -3.03
N ASN A 259 -3.62 -4.63 -3.99
CA ASN A 259 -2.34 -4.59 -4.71
C ASN A 259 -1.53 -3.31 -4.40
N ARG A 260 -2.13 -2.35 -3.68
CA ARG A 260 -1.51 -1.13 -3.16
C ARG A 260 -2.19 -0.72 -1.85
N GLY A 261 -1.66 0.31 -1.18
CA GLY A 261 -2.30 0.96 -0.03
C GLY A 261 -1.92 0.43 1.35
N VAL A 262 -1.29 -0.74 1.41
CA VAL A 262 -0.69 -1.30 2.62
C VAL A 262 0.83 -1.19 2.48
N PRO A 263 1.46 -0.17 3.09
CA PRO A 263 2.89 -0.05 3.08
C PRO A 263 3.54 -1.10 3.97
N CYS A 264 4.75 -1.46 3.57
CA CYS A 264 5.82 -1.81 4.49
C CYS A 264 6.44 -0.53 5.07
#